data_AF-X1BXW1-F1
#
_entry.id   AF-X1BXW1-F1
#
_cell.length_a   1.000
_cell.length_b   1.000
_cell.length_c   1.000
_cell.angle_alpha   90.00
_cell.angle_beta   90.00
_cell.angle_gamma   90.00
#
_symmetry.space_group_name_H-M   'P 1'
#
loop_
_entity.id
_entity.type
_entity.pdbx_description
1 polymer ?
#
loop_
_entity_poly.entity_id
_entity_poly.type
_entity_poly.pdbx_seq_one_letter_code
_entity_poly.pdbx_strand_id
1 'polypeptide(L)' 'MKKYAVAIYQRDRMENEKLSAIVVDAESDEEAFAIAVGKIIKHDGKFNNFSYTAWQCTEE' A
#
# COMPACT_ATOMS: atom_id res chain seq x y z
N MET A 1 -10.10 -15.36 1.36
CA MET A 1 -9.40 -14.20 0.79
C MET A 1 -10.38 -13.14 0.33
N LYS A 2 -10.24 -11.93 0.88
CA LYS A 2 -11.01 -10.74 0.53
C LYS A 2 -10.13 -9.81 -0.32
N LYS A 3 -10.75 -8.93 -1.11
CA LYS A 3 -10.02 -7.87 -1.81
C LYS A 3 -9.94 -6.62 -0.95
N TYR A 4 -8.77 -6.01 -0.93
CA TYR A 4 -8.53 -4.73 -0.27
C TYR A 4 -7.90 -3.75 -1.26
N ALA A 5 -8.41 -2.53 -1.27
CA ALA A 5 -7.75 -1.39 -1.90
C ALA A 5 -6.88 -0.71 -0.84
N VAL A 6 -5.58 -0.60 -1.13
CA VAL A 6 -4.60 0.00 -0.22
C VAL A 6 -4.00 1.22 -0.90
N ALA A 7 -4.14 2.38 -0.28
CA ALA A 7 -3.44 3.60 -0.67
C ALA A 7 -2.25 3.82 0.26
N ILE A 8 -1.07 4.06 -0.32
CA ILE A 8 0.19 4.27 0.40
C ILE A 8 0.78 5.58 -0.08
N TYR A 9 0.92 6.51 0.86
CA TYR A 9 1.64 7.75 0.69
C TYR A 9 3.09 7.56 1.15
N GLN A 10 4.03 8.02 0.34
CA GLN A 10 5.46 7.90 0.56
C GLN A 10 6.11 9.28 0.39
N ARG A 11 7.05 9.61 1.27
CA ARG A 11 7.91 10.79 1.11
C ARG A 11 9.37 10.39 1.28
N ASP A 12 10.20 10.65 0.28
CA ASP A 12 11.63 10.35 0.39
C ASP A 12 12.39 11.42 1.19
N ARG A 13 13.71 11.22 1.38
CA ARG A 13 14.57 12.17 2.10
C ARG A 13 14.79 13.50 1.37
N MET A 14 14.42 13.58 0.09
CA MET A 14 14.52 14.77 -0.74
C MET A 14 13.16 15.48 -0.86
N GLU A 15 12.20 15.16 0.02
CA GLU A 15 10.82 15.70 0.02
C GLU A 15 10.01 15.31 -1.23
N ASN A 16 10.44 14.34 -2.03
CA ASN A 16 9.62 13.87 -3.15
C ASN A 16 8.45 13.04 -2.61
N GLU A 17 7.25 13.42 -3.01
CA GLU A 17 6.02 12.76 -2.61
C GLU A 17 5.54 11.81 -3.70
N LYS A 18 5.08 10.63 -3.28
CA LYS A 18 4.46 9.65 -4.16
C LYS A 18 3.24 9.04 -3.48
N LEU A 19 2.15 8.97 -4.23
CA LEU A 19 0.95 8.23 -3.84
C LEU A 19 0.83 7.00 -4.74
N SER A 20 0.73 5.83 -4.13
CA SER A 20 0.51 4.56 -4.80
C SER A 20 -0.79 3.95 -4.31
N ALA A 21 -1.61 3.41 -5.21
CA ALA A 21 -2.81 2.68 -4.86
C ALA A 21 -2.77 1.29 -5.51
N ILE A 22 -3.10 0.25 -4.75
CA ILE A 22 -3.06 -1.12 -5.23
C ILE A 22 -4.19 -1.95 -4.63
N VAL A 23 -4.75 -2.85 -5.45
CA VAL A 23 -5.71 -3.86 -4.99
C VAL A 23 -4.95 -5.16 -4.73
N VAL A 24 -5.21 -5.78 -3.58
CA VAL A 24 -4.59 -7.03 -3.15
C VAL A 24 -5.62 -7.97 -2.54
N ASP A 25 -5.39 -9.27 -2.67
CA ASP A 25 -6.14 -10.28 -1.93
C ASP A 25 -5.45 -10.52 -0.58
N ALA A 26 -6.20 -10.44 0.52
CA ALA A 26 -5.71 -10.62 1.90
C ALA A 26 -6.84 -11.09 2.84
N GLU A 27 -6.48 -11.62 4.01
CA GLU A 27 -7.43 -12.00 5.07
C GLU A 27 -7.70 -10.84 6.07
N SER A 28 -6.75 -9.91 6.24
CA SER A 28 -6.90 -8.67 7.04
C SER A 28 -6.35 -7.43 6.33
N ASP A 29 -6.64 -6.25 6.90
CA ASP A 29 -6.09 -4.96 6.46
C ASP A 29 -4.58 -4.85 6.72
N GLU A 30 -4.05 -5.41 7.81
CA GLU A 30 -2.59 -5.44 8.03
C GLU A 30 -1.86 -6.35 7.03
N GLU A 31 -2.46 -7.50 6.69
CA GLU A 31 -1.92 -8.37 5.64
C GLU A 31 -1.98 -7.67 4.27
N ALA A 32 -3.10 -6.99 3.96
CA ALA A 32 -3.22 -6.22 2.73
C ALA A 32 -2.13 -5.13 2.63
N PHE A 33 -1.88 -4.42 3.73
CA PHE A 33 -0.80 -3.44 3.83
C PHE A 33 0.58 -4.08 3.60
N ALA A 34 0.89 -5.20 4.27
CA ALA A 34 2.16 -5.88 4.11
C ALA A 34 2.42 -6.35 2.66
N ILE A 35 1.40 -6.90 2.00
CA ILE A 35 1.46 -7.30 0.59
C ILE A 35 1.66 -6.07 -0.31
N ALA A 36 0.89 -5.01 -0.09
CA ALA A 36 0.96 -3.77 -0.87
C ALA A 36 2.35 -3.11 -0.77
N VAL A 37 2.89 -2.98 0.44
CA VAL A 37 4.25 -2.46 0.67
C VAL A 37 5.30 -3.35 0.02
N GLY A 38 5.19 -4.68 0.15
CA GLY A 38 6.10 -5.62 -0.49
C GLY A 38 6.16 -5.44 -2.01
N LYS A 39 5.00 -5.21 -2.65
CA LYS A 39 4.91 -4.92 -4.10
C LYS A 39 5.55 -3.58 -4.46
N ILE A 40 5.33 -2.54 -3.67
CA ILE A 40 5.88 -1.20 -3.92
C ILE A 40 7.40 -1.17 -3.73
N ILE A 41 7.91 -1.72 -2.62
CA ILE A 41 9.36 -1.75 -2.34
C ILE A 41 10.12 -2.50 -3.44
N LYS A 42 9.54 -3.57 -3.98
CA LYS A 42 10.16 -4.34 -5.07
C LYS A 42 10.32 -3.50 -6.34
N HIS A 43 9.41 -2.57 -6.61
CA HIS A 43 9.44 -1.73 -7.81
C HIS A 43 10.27 -0.46 -7.62
N ASP A 44 10.13 0.18 -6.46
CA ASP A 44 10.56 1.56 -6.26
C ASP A 44 11.79 1.70 -5.33
N GLY A 45 12.23 0.61 -4.67
CA GLY A 45 13.37 0.62 -3.75
C GLY A 45 13.01 0.93 -2.30
N LYS A 46 14.00 1.39 -1.50
CA LYS A 46 13.82 1.63 -0.06
C LYS A 46 13.24 3.03 0.19
N PHE A 47 12.10 3.10 0.87
CA PHE A 47 11.50 4.36 1.35
C PHE A 47 11.60 4.46 2.86
N ASN A 48 11.81 5.68 3.34
CA ASN A 48 11.60 6.04 4.74
C ASN A 48 10.28 6.81 4.82
N ASN A 49 9.51 6.67 5.90
CA ASN A 49 8.24 7.38 6.14
C ASN A 49 7.12 7.08 5.13
N PHE A 50 6.15 6.28 5.57
CA PHE A 50 4.91 6.03 4.84
C PHE A 50 3.69 6.24 5.76
N SER A 51 2.57 6.56 5.13
CA SER A 51 1.23 6.48 5.73
C SER A 51 0.34 5.69 4.81
N TYR A 52 -0.57 4.90 5.35
CA TYR A 52 -1.45 4.07 4.55
C TYR A 52 -2.89 4.13 5.05
N THR A 53 -3.79 3.77 4.14
CA THR A 53 -5.16 3.43 4.46
C THR A 53 -5.58 2.27 3.58
N ALA A 54 -6.35 1.35 4.15
CA ALA A 54 -6.82 0.15 3.48
C ALA A 54 -8.33 0.06 3.65
N TRP A 55 -9.02 -0.27 2.58
CA TRP A 55 -10.47 -0.50 2.57
C TRP A 55 -10.75 -1.85 1.97
N GLN A 56 -11.60 -2.63 2.64
CA GLN A 56 -12.12 -3.85 2.04
C GLN A 56 -12.98 -3.46 0.83
N CYS A 57 -12.68 -4.01 -0.34
CA CYS A 57 -13.49 -3.80 -1.53
C CYS A 57 -14.84 -4.49 -1.34
N THR A 58 -15.93 -3.74 -1.53
CA THR A 58 -17.27 -4.29 -1.69
C THR A 58 -17.55 -4.50 -3.18
N GLU A 59 -18.39 -5.47 -3.52
CA GLU A 59 -18.74 -5.79 -4.93
C GLU A 59 -19.77 -4.83 -5.55
N GLU A 60 -19.97 -3.65 -4.95
CA GLU A 60 -20.97 -2.66 -5.41
C GLU A 60 -20.46 -1.76 -6.55
#